data_AF-A0AAD2ZB11-F1
#
_entry.id   AF-A0AAD2ZB11-F1
#
_cell.length_a   1.000
_cell.length_b   1.000
_cell.length_c   1.000
_cell.angle_alpha   90.00
_cell.angle_beta   90.00
_cell.angle_gamma   90.00
#
_symmetry.space_group_name_H-M   'P 1'
#
loop_
_entity.id
_entity.type
_entity.pdbx_description
1 polymer ?
#
loop_
_entity_poly.entity_id
_entity_poly.type
_entity_poly.pdbx_seq_one_letter_code
_entity_poly.pdbx_strand_id
1 'polypeptide(L)' 'MMEKEQKQCGPQLPLHQDEAPPAFQVTYSIEKKEITAEQYRDWQLIAASLRKKINGERS' A
#
# COMPACT_ATOMS: atom_id res chain seq x y z
N MET A 1 -15.45 -47.29 -16.90
CA MET A 1 -15.39 -48.00 -18.19
C MET A 1 -16.04 -47.08 -19.23
N MET A 2 -15.24 -46.62 -20.20
CA MET A 2 -15.51 -45.88 -21.48
C MET A 2 -16.24 -44.51 -21.41
N GLU A 3 -15.61 -43.38 -21.77
CA GLU A 3 -15.29 -42.84 -23.14
C GLU A 3 -16.57 -42.48 -23.94
N LYS A 4 -16.96 -41.20 -24.11
CA LYS A 4 -16.56 -40.20 -25.15
C LYS A 4 -17.39 -38.93 -24.86
N GLU A 5 -16.95 -37.69 -25.05
CA GLU A 5 -16.64 -37.08 -26.35
C GLU A 5 -15.64 -35.93 -26.21
N GLN A 6 -14.63 -36.00 -27.07
CA GLN A 6 -13.76 -34.90 -27.42
C GLN A 6 -14.57 -33.85 -28.22
N LYS A 7 -14.59 -32.61 -27.74
CA LYS A 7 -14.70 -31.44 -28.63
C LYS A 7 -13.31 -30.80 -28.67
N GLN A 8 -12.52 -31.34 -29.58
CA GLN A 8 -11.29 -30.78 -30.08
C GLN A 8 -11.59 -29.39 -30.65
N CYS A 9 -11.11 -28.32 -30.02
CA CYS A 9 -11.03 -27.01 -30.66
C CYS A 9 -9.55 -26.66 -30.77
N GLY A 10 -8.99 -26.90 -31.97
CA GLY A 10 -7.68 -26.43 -32.37
C GLY A 10 -7.64 -24.89 -32.57
N PRO A 11 -6.48 -24.34 -32.94
CA PRO A 11 -5.86 -23.22 -32.23
C PRO A 11 -6.23 -21.85 -32.79
N GLN A 12 -6.38 -20.85 -31.90
CA GLN A 12 -5.85 -19.46 -31.99
C GLN A 12 -6.74 -18.45 -31.26
N LEU A 13 -6.15 -17.76 -30.26
CA LEU A 13 -5.89 -16.31 -30.33
C LEU A 13 -4.98 -15.92 -29.15
N PRO A 14 -3.73 -15.48 -29.39
CA PRO A 14 -2.91 -14.82 -28.37
C PRO A 14 -3.21 -13.33 -28.38
N LEU A 15 -4.08 -12.86 -27.49
CA LEU A 15 -4.32 -11.45 -27.21
C LEU A 15 -5.30 -11.41 -26.04
N HIS A 16 -5.10 -10.79 -24.89
CA HIS A 16 -4.20 -9.73 -24.46
C HIS A 16 -4.11 -10.03 -22.96
N GLN A 17 -2.95 -10.39 -22.42
CA GLN A 17 -2.76 -10.20 -20.99
C GLN A 17 -2.71 -8.69 -20.85
N ASP A 18 -3.87 -8.09 -20.59
CA ASP A 18 -3.90 -6.74 -20.04
C ASP A 18 -3.13 -6.87 -18.73
N GLU A 19 -1.87 -6.47 -18.82
CA GLU A 19 -0.88 -6.55 -17.77
C GLU A 19 -1.40 -5.61 -16.69
N ALA A 20 -2.27 -6.14 -15.82
CA ALA A 20 -2.64 -5.49 -14.59
C ALA A 20 -1.32 -5.00 -14.00
N PRO A 21 -1.19 -3.68 -13.71
CA PRO A 21 0.06 -3.13 -13.21
C PRO A 21 0.52 -4.06 -12.09
N PRO A 22 1.79 -4.51 -12.08
CA PRO A 22 2.25 -5.41 -11.05
C PRO A 22 1.83 -4.80 -9.74
N ALA A 23 0.99 -5.51 -8.97
CA ALA A 23 0.52 -5.01 -7.69
C ALA A 23 1.79 -4.65 -6.93
N PHE A 24 2.03 -3.35 -6.74
CA PHE A 24 3.21 -2.86 -6.07
C PHE A 24 3.12 -3.42 -4.65
N GLN A 25 3.77 -4.56 -4.42
CA GLN A 25 3.89 -5.16 -3.10
C GLN A 25 4.86 -4.25 -2.34
N VAL A 26 4.32 -3.15 -1.81
CA VAL A 26 5.05 -2.25 -0.93
C VAL A 26 5.33 -3.03 0.34
N THR A 27 6.54 -3.58 0.42
CA THR A 27 7.01 -4.24 1.63
C THR A 27 7.36 -3.13 2.62
N TYR A 28 6.48 -2.88 3.60
CA TYR A 28 6.78 -1.96 4.69
C TYR A 28 7.82 -2.61 5.59
N SER A 29 9.07 -2.17 5.49
CA SER A 29 10.10 -2.54 6.46
C SER A 29 9.84 -1.78 7.76
N ILE A 30 9.51 -2.51 8.83
CA ILE A 30 9.43 -1.96 10.20
C ILE A 30 10.86 -1.92 10.77
N GLU A 31 11.74 -1.21 10.08
CA GLU A 31 13.04 -0.91 10.64
C GLU A 31 12.84 0.08 11.79
N LYS A 32 13.36 -0.26 12.98
CA LYS A 32 13.32 0.64 14.12
C LYS A 32 14.20 1.85 13.82
N LYS A 33 13.58 2.94 13.38
CA LYS A 33 14.25 4.23 13.23
C LYS A 33 14.31 4.92 14.59
N GLU A 34 15.52 5.14 15.08
CA GLU A 34 15.74 5.94 16.29
C GLU A 34 15.77 7.42 15.91
N ILE A 35 15.02 8.24 16.67
CA ILE A 35 15.02 9.69 16.50
C ILE A 35 16.05 10.32 17.42
N THR A 36 16.68 11.39 16.97
CA THR A 36 17.59 12.16 17.81
C THR A 36 16.80 12.96 18.86
N ALA A 37 17.48 13.35 19.93
CA ALA A 37 16.87 14.21 20.96
C ALA A 37 16.39 15.56 20.39
N GLU A 38 17.06 16.06 19.35
CA GLU A 38 16.66 17.29 18.66
C GLU A 38 15.36 17.12 17.87
N GLN A 39 15.27 16.06 17.07
CA GLN A 39 14.05 15.72 16.34
C GLN A 39 12.87 15.53 17.30
N TYR A 40 13.11 14.91 18.47
CA TYR A 40 12.06 14.78 19.49
C TYR A 40 11.56 16.14 19.98
N ARG A 41 12.45 17.11 20.24
CA ARG A 41 12.05 18.46 20.66
C ARG A 41 11.25 19.17 19.57
N ASP A 42 11.65 19.04 18.31
CA ASP A 42 10.91 19.63 17.18
C ASP A 42 9.48 19.06 17.11
N TRP A 43 9.34 17.75 17.28
CA TRP A 43 8.02 17.11 17.36
C TRP A 43 7.20 17.61 18.55
N GLN A 44 7.82 17.84 19.71
CA GLN A 44 7.12 18.42 20.86
C GLN A 44 6.58 19.83 20.57
N LEU A 45 7.35 20.66 19.86
CA LEU A 45 6.93 22.01 19.47
C LEU A 45 5.74 21.97 18.51
N ILE A 46 5.80 21.11 17.48
CA ILE A 46 4.70 20.90 16.54
C ILE A 46 3.45 20.44 17.29
N ALA A 47 3.58 19.45 18.19
CA ALA A 47 2.47 18.93 18.97
C ALA A 47 1.85 20.00 19.88
N ALA A 48 2.65 20.87 20.49
CA ALA A 48 2.16 21.99 21.30
C ALA A 48 1.35 22.99 20.46
N SER A 49 1.85 23.35 19.27
CA SER A 49 1.16 24.23 18.33
C SER A 49 -0.18 23.66 17.89
N LEU A 50 -0.20 22.37 17.51
CA LEU A 50 -1.43 21.67 17.11
C LEU A 50 -2.47 21.63 18.23
N ARG A 51 -2.05 21.31 19.46
CA ARG A 51 -2.94 21.32 20.63
C ARG A 51 -3.56 22.69 20.86
N LYS A 52 -2.75 23.75 20.75
CA LYS A 52 -3.25 25.13 20.89
C LYS A 52 -4.27 25.46 19.81
N LYS A 53 -4.02 25.08 18.56
CA LYS A 53 -4.95 25.32 17.44
C LYS A 53 -6.28 24.59 17.66
N ILE A 54 -6.23 23.30 17.98
CA ILE A 54 -7.43 22.48 18.22
C ILE A 54 -8.25 23.01 19.40
N ASN A 55 -7.59 23.44 20.47
CA ASN A 55 -8.28 23.95 21.66
C ASN A 55 -8.76 25.40 21.49
N GLY A 56 -8.09 26.20 20.64
CA GLY A 56 -8.50 27.56 20.30
C GLY A 56 -9.68 27.61 19.31
N GLU A 57 -9.82 26.63 18.42
CA GLU A 57 -10.97 26.50 17.50
C GLU A 57 -12.27 26.00 18.18
N ARG A 58 -12.21 25.65 19.48
CA ARG A 58 -13.36 25.15 20.26
C ARG A 58 -14.06 26.21 21.12
N SER A 59 -13.63 27.48 21.05
CA SER A 59 -14.23 28.59 21.81
C SER A 59 -15.21 29.41 20.98
#